data_AF-A0A7L7VYV3-F1
#
_entry.id   AF-A0A7L7VYV3-F1
#
_cell.length_a   1.000
_cell.length_b   1.000
_cell.length_c   1.000
_cell.angle_alpha   90.00
_cell.angle_beta   90.00
_cell.angle_gamma   90.00
#
_symmetry.space_group_name_H-M   'P 1'
#
loop_
_entity.id
_entity.type
_entity.pdbx_description
1 polymer ?
#
loop_
_entity_poly.entity_id
_entity_poly.type
_entity_poly.pdbx_seq_one_letter_code
_entity_poly.pdbx_strand_id
1 'polypeptide(L)'
;MTVGARGISRDEIRELVHQYYVQPYGTRKEWLASQPVTEWTFRRWRRMVQEGDLDRNLIPREHGNMARTNGEWSAFEKARAKEIAEHQSEVEQLKGRIRDLEGTNTALGKAIGLLHELSVPEPDTARTKDPKGSSKPRTSSSGN
;
A
#
# COMPACT_ATOMS: atom_id res chain seq x y z
N MET A 1 10.25 -12.22 -4.29
CA MET A 1 10.50 -13.37 -3.38
C MET A 1 10.72 -14.61 -4.24
N THR A 2 11.88 -15.24 -4.12
CA THR A 2 12.34 -16.38 -4.93
C THR A 2 11.70 -17.69 -4.48
N VAL A 3 11.10 -18.43 -5.40
CA VAL A 3 10.49 -19.74 -5.10
C VAL A 3 10.97 -20.76 -6.14
N GLY A 4 11.83 -21.69 -5.71
CA GLY A 4 12.14 -22.92 -6.44
C GLY A 4 13.42 -22.94 -7.28
N ALA A 5 14.35 -23.81 -6.87
CA ALA A 5 15.54 -24.39 -7.52
C ALA A 5 16.59 -23.52 -8.24
N ARG A 6 16.31 -22.33 -8.80
CA ARG A 6 17.35 -21.53 -9.52
C ARG A 6 17.17 -20.02 -9.47
N GLY A 7 16.52 -19.47 -8.44
CA GLY A 7 16.36 -18.01 -8.31
C GLY A 7 15.43 -17.36 -9.35
N ILE A 8 14.66 -18.17 -10.08
CA ILE A 8 13.71 -17.68 -11.10
C ILE A 8 12.50 -17.06 -10.38
N SER A 9 12.15 -15.84 -10.78
CA SER A 9 11.03 -15.07 -10.24
C SER A 9 9.68 -15.62 -10.70
N ARG A 10 8.61 -15.30 -9.97
CA ARG A 10 7.24 -15.69 -10.33
C ARG A 10 6.82 -15.15 -11.70
N ASP A 11 7.23 -13.92 -11.99
CA ASP A 11 6.90 -13.27 -13.26
C ASP A 11 7.69 -13.90 -14.42
N GLU A 12 8.93 -14.32 -14.17
CA GLU A 12 9.71 -15.10 -15.14
C GLU A 12 9.09 -16.48 -15.41
N ILE A 13 8.56 -17.14 -14.38
CA ILE A 13 7.83 -18.41 -14.56
C ILE A 13 6.59 -18.21 -15.44
N ARG A 14 5.83 -17.12 -15.22
CA ARG A 14 4.66 -16.79 -16.04
C ARG A 14 5.04 -16.53 -17.49
N GLU A 15 6.08 -15.72 -17.68
CA GLU A 15 6.57 -15.36 -18.99
C GLU A 15 7.06 -16.59 -19.76
N LEU A 16 7.81 -17.49 -19.12
CA LEU A 16 8.23 -18.75 -19.72
C LEU A 16 7.03 -19.64 -20.11
N VAL A 17 6.01 -19.73 -19.25
CA VAL A 17 4.80 -20.49 -19.57
C VAL A 17 4.03 -19.86 -20.73
N HIS A 18 3.95 -18.53 -20.79
CA HIS A 18 3.34 -17.80 -21.90
C HIS A 18 4.10 -18.04 -23.22
N GLN A 19 5.42 -17.87 -23.23
CA GLN A 19 6.26 -18.12 -24.41
C GLN A 19 6.14 -19.55 -24.94
N TYR A 20 5.97 -20.54 -24.06
CA TYR A 20 5.70 -21.92 -24.44
C TYR A 20 4.39 -22.11 -25.22
N TYR A 21 3.33 -21.38 -24.86
CA TYR A 21 2.04 -21.48 -25.56
C TYR A 21 2.01 -20.70 -26.87
N VAL A 22 2.79 -19.63 -26.98
CA VAL A 22 2.98 -18.85 -28.21
C VAL A 22 3.82 -19.61 -29.25
N GLN A 23 4.58 -20.64 -28.86
CA GLN A 23 5.38 -21.41 -29.80
C GLN A 23 4.53 -22.04 -30.92
N PRO A 24 5.04 -22.02 -32.17
CA PRO A 24 4.45 -22.74 -33.29
C PRO A 24 4.19 -24.23 -32.99
N TYR A 25 3.27 -24.83 -33.74
CA TYR A 25 2.99 -26.25 -33.60
C TYR A 25 4.23 -27.09 -33.89
N GLY A 26 4.54 -28.06 -33.03
CA GLY A 26 5.71 -28.94 -33.16
C GLY A 26 6.99 -28.42 -32.49
N THR A 27 7.18 -27.11 -32.31
CA THR A 27 8.47 -26.56 -31.80
C THR A 27 8.56 -26.51 -30.28
N ARG A 28 7.46 -26.78 -29.57
CA ARG A 28 7.38 -26.66 -28.09
C ARG A 28 8.40 -27.50 -27.34
N LYS A 29 8.72 -28.71 -27.83
CA LYS A 29 9.70 -29.60 -27.19
C LYS A 29 11.13 -29.07 -27.34
N GLU A 30 11.47 -28.61 -28.54
CA GLU A 30 12.78 -28.03 -28.84
C GLU A 30 12.99 -26.72 -28.10
N TRP A 31 11.98 -25.85 -28.07
CA TRP A 31 12.00 -24.62 -27.29
C TRP A 31 12.21 -24.93 -25.81
N LEU A 32 11.52 -25.92 -25.25
CA LEU A 32 11.69 -26.30 -23.84
C LEU A 32 13.09 -26.85 -23.56
N ALA A 33 13.68 -27.60 -24.50
CA ALA A 33 15.04 -28.10 -24.40
C ALA A 33 16.10 -26.98 -24.41
N SER A 34 15.80 -25.83 -25.04
CA SER A 34 16.67 -24.64 -24.99
C SER A 34 16.56 -23.83 -23.69
N GLN A 35 15.57 -24.10 -22.85
CA GLN A 35 15.41 -23.37 -21.59
C GLN A 35 16.32 -23.94 -20.48
N PRO A 36 16.77 -23.11 -19.52
CA PRO A 36 17.59 -23.55 -18.40
C PRO A 36 16.83 -24.38 -17.34
N VAL A 37 15.65 -24.91 -17.68
CA VAL A 37 14.72 -25.57 -16.77
C VAL A 37 14.41 -26.98 -17.23
N THR A 38 14.31 -27.91 -16.29
CA THR A 38 13.99 -29.30 -16.63
C THR A 38 12.51 -29.41 -17.01
N GLU A 39 12.20 -30.33 -17.94
CA GLU A 39 10.83 -30.57 -18.40
C GLU A 39 9.87 -30.85 -17.23
N TRP A 40 10.32 -31.62 -16.23
CA TRP A 40 9.51 -31.91 -15.05
C TRP A 40 9.23 -30.67 -14.19
N THR A 41 10.22 -29.78 -14.02
CA THR A 41 10.05 -28.52 -13.29
C THR A 41 9.08 -27.61 -14.03
N PHE A 42 9.24 -27.50 -15.36
CA PHE A 42 8.35 -26.72 -16.20
C PHE A 42 6.91 -27.25 -16.18
N ARG A 43 6.74 -28.59 -16.19
CA ARG A 43 5.43 -29.23 -16.08
C ARG A 43 4.73 -28.92 -14.75
N ARG A 44 5.50 -28.87 -13.65
CA ARG A 44 5.01 -28.44 -12.33
C ARG A 44 4.62 -26.95 -12.34
N TRP A 45 5.43 -26.08 -12.92
CA TRP A 45 5.12 -24.66 -13.07
C TRP A 45 3.86 -24.41 -13.89
N ARG A 46 3.71 -25.14 -15.00
CA ARG A 46 2.51 -25.07 -15.84
C ARG A 46 1.25 -25.38 -15.03
N ARG A 47 1.31 -26.38 -14.13
CA ARG A 47 0.20 -26.70 -13.22
C ARG A 47 -0.04 -25.61 -12.17
N MET A 48 1.01 -25.07 -11.55
CA MET A 48 0.87 -23.99 -10.56
C MET A 48 0.34 -22.68 -11.17
N VAL A 49 0.69 -22.37 -12.42
CA VAL A 49 0.11 -21.25 -13.17
C VAL A 49 -1.37 -21.50 -13.47
N GLN A 50 -1.73 -22.72 -13.89
CA GLN A 50 -3.12 -23.11 -14.19
C GLN A 50 -4.06 -23.03 -12.98
N GLU A 51 -3.56 -23.38 -11.80
CA GLU A 51 -4.35 -23.44 -10.57
C GLU A 51 -4.39 -22.10 -9.83
N GLY A 52 -3.60 -21.10 -10.27
CA GLY A 52 -3.47 -19.81 -9.58
C GLY A 52 -2.61 -19.88 -8.31
N ASP A 53 -1.98 -21.02 -8.07
CA ASP A 53 -1.20 -21.33 -6.88
C ASP A 53 0.20 -20.69 -6.87
N LEU A 54 0.65 -20.17 -8.02
CA LEU A 54 1.94 -19.50 -8.16
C LEU A 54 2.09 -18.27 -7.26
N ASP A 55 0.99 -17.56 -6.98
CA ASP A 55 1.01 -16.40 -6.07
C ASP A 55 0.93 -16.78 -4.59
N ARG A 56 0.28 -17.91 -4.30
CA ARG A 56 -0.07 -18.35 -2.96
C ARG A 56 0.98 -19.27 -2.32
N ASN A 57 2.04 -19.64 -3.05
CA ASN A 57 3.02 -20.68 -2.65
C ASN A 57 2.35 -22.01 -2.24
N LEU A 58 1.12 -22.24 -2.70
CA LEU A 58 0.40 -23.47 -2.42
C LEU A 58 0.95 -24.54 -3.35
N ILE A 59 1.31 -25.69 -2.80
CA ILE A 59 1.63 -26.86 -3.62
C ILE A 59 0.27 -27.42 -4.07
N PRO A 60 0.04 -27.57 -5.40
CA PRO A 60 -1.15 -28.21 -5.93
C PRO A 60 -1.54 -29.44 -5.12
N ARG A 61 -2.70 -29.43 -4.45
CA ARG A 61 -3.27 -30.67 -3.93
C ARG A 61 -3.68 -31.49 -5.15
N GLU A 62 -3.23 -32.75 -5.22
CA GLU A 62 -3.59 -33.66 -6.31
C GLU A 62 -5.11 -33.90 -6.31
N HIS A 63 -5.87 -33.00 -6.93
CA HIS A 63 -7.25 -33.25 -7.33
C HIS A 63 -7.18 -33.96 -8.67
N GLY A 64 -7.64 -35.21 -8.69
CA GLY A 64 -7.46 -36.12 -9.80
C GLY A 64 -7.86 -35.57 -11.18
N ASN A 65 -6.97 -35.79 -12.15
CA ASN A 65 -7.22 -36.12 -13.55
C ASN A 65 -8.18 -35.28 -14.42
N MET A 66 -8.61 -34.08 -14.05
CA MET A 66 -9.26 -33.19 -15.01
C MET A 66 -8.34 -32.03 -15.38
N ALA A 67 -7.51 -32.25 -16.40
CA ALA A 67 -6.76 -31.18 -17.04
C ALA A 67 -7.76 -30.22 -17.73
N ARG A 68 -7.82 -28.97 -17.27
CA ARG A 68 -8.64 -27.92 -17.88
C ARG A 68 -8.33 -27.77 -19.37
N THR A 69 -9.37 -27.60 -20.19
CA THR A 69 -9.25 -27.42 -21.64
C THR A 69 -8.79 -26.00 -21.99
N ASN A 70 -8.15 -25.79 -23.15
CA ASN A 70 -7.60 -24.48 -23.56
C ASN A 70 -8.63 -23.33 -23.57
N GLY A 71 -9.94 -23.61 -23.69
CA GLY A 71 -10.98 -22.58 -23.61
C GLY A 71 -11.21 -22.07 -22.17
N GLU A 72 -11.12 -22.97 -21.19
CA GLU A 72 -11.25 -22.64 -19.76
C GLU A 72 -10.07 -21.80 -19.26
N TRP A 73 -8.91 -21.90 -19.93
CA TRP A 73 -7.74 -21.05 -19.71
C TRP A 73 -7.97 -19.58 -20.08
N SER A 74 -8.47 -19.32 -21.30
CA SER A 74 -8.72 -17.94 -21.74
C SER A 74 -9.72 -17.24 -20.82
N ALA A 75 -10.72 -17.98 -20.33
CA ALA A 75 -11.70 -17.46 -19.39
C ALA A 75 -11.07 -17.13 -18.01
N PHE A 76 -10.19 -17.99 -17.49
CA PHE A 76 -9.51 -17.76 -16.22
C PHE A 76 -8.51 -16.60 -16.29
N GLU A 77 -7.71 -16.51 -17.36
CA GLU A 77 -6.79 -15.40 -17.58
C GLU A 77 -7.54 -14.06 -17.73
N LYS A 78 -8.65 -14.04 -18.47
CA LYS A 78 -9.51 -12.85 -18.58
C LYS A 78 -10.12 -12.44 -17.24
N ALA A 79 -10.62 -13.41 -16.46
CA ALA A 79 -11.18 -13.14 -15.13
C ALA A 79 -10.13 -12.55 -14.18
N ARG A 80 -8.91 -13.09 -14.20
CA ARG A 80 -7.80 -12.59 -13.37
C ARG A 80 -7.28 -11.22 -13.83
N ALA A 81 -7.24 -10.97 -15.15
CA ALA A 81 -6.90 -9.64 -15.67
C ALA A 81 -7.92 -8.59 -15.23
N LYS A 82 -9.21 -8.96 -15.18
CA LYS A 82 -10.28 -8.11 -14.66
C LYS A 82 -10.11 -7.84 -13.16
N GLU A 83 -9.82 -8.87 -12.36
CA GLU A 83 -9.57 -8.73 -10.91
C GLU A 83 -8.37 -7.80 -10.63
N ILE A 84 -7.27 -7.93 -11.38
CA ILE A 84 -6.10 -7.04 -11.25
C ILE A 84 -6.45 -5.60 -11.61
N ALA A 85 -7.20 -5.39 -12.70
CA ALA A 85 -7.62 -4.05 -13.11
C ALA A 85 -8.57 -3.39 -12.09
N GLU A 86 -9.51 -4.17 -11.55
CA GLU A 86 -10.41 -3.72 -10.47
C GLU A 86 -9.60 -3.32 -9.22
N HIS A 87 -8.71 -4.19 -8.77
CA HIS A 87 -7.89 -3.91 -7.59
C HIS A 87 -6.93 -2.73 -7.80
N GLN A 88 -6.40 -2.53 -8.99
CA GLN A 88 -5.61 -1.33 -9.33
C GLN A 88 -6.45 -0.06 -9.22
N SER A 89 -7.68 -0.09 -9.74
CA SER A 89 -8.60 1.05 -9.64
C SER A 89 -8.96 1.38 -8.19
N GLU A 90 -9.13 0.37 -7.33
CA GLU A 90 -9.37 0.55 -5.89
C GLU A 90 -8.17 1.18 -5.20
N VAL A 91 -6.95 0.71 -5.51
CA VAL A 91 -5.72 1.27 -4.96
C VAL A 91 -5.55 2.73 -5.38
N GLU A 92 -5.87 3.09 -6.62
CA GLU A 92 -5.82 4.47 -7.10
C GLU A 92 -6.83 5.36 -6.39
N GLN A 93 -8.07 4.89 -6.20
CA GLN A 93 -9.09 5.62 -5.45
C GLN A 93 -8.68 5.86 -3.99
N LEU A 94 -8.15 4.83 -3.33
CA LEU A 94 -7.67 4.93 -1.94
C LEU A 94 -6.49 5.92 -1.83
N LYS A 95 -5.54 5.88 -2.75
CA LYS A 95 -4.43 6.85 -2.80
C LYS A 95 -4.92 8.28 -3.01
N GLY A 96 -5.92 8.47 -3.87
CA GLY A 96 -6.58 9.77 -4.04
C GLY A 96 -7.19 10.27 -2.74
N ARG A 97 -7.94 9.42 -2.05
CA ARG A 97 -8.58 9.77 -0.77
C ARG A 97 -7.57 10.12 0.33
N ILE A 98 -6.45 9.40 0.39
CA ILE A 98 -5.36 9.71 1.33
C ILE A 98 -4.80 11.11 1.06
N ARG A 99 -4.50 11.43 -0.21
CA ARG A 99 -3.99 12.76 -0.58
C ARG A 99 -4.96 13.88 -0.19
N ASP A 100 -6.26 13.67 -0.40
CA ASP A 100 -7.29 14.65 -0.01
C ASP A 100 -7.29 14.87 1.51
N LEU A 101 -7.28 13.78 2.28
CA LEU A 101 -7.28 13.84 3.73
C LEU A 101 -6.00 14.52 4.27
N GLU A 102 -4.83 14.19 3.72
CA GLU A 102 -3.56 14.83 4.06
C GLU A 102 -3.59 16.34 3.75
N GLY A 103 -4.19 16.72 2.62
CA GLY A 103 -4.41 18.12 2.26
C GLY A 103 -5.30 18.86 3.27
N THR A 104 -6.42 18.26 3.67
CA THR A 104 -7.33 18.85 4.67
C THR A 104 -6.65 18.98 6.04
N ASN A 105 -5.93 17.95 6.49
CA ASN A 105 -5.21 18.00 7.76
C ASN A 105 -4.11 19.06 7.76
N THR A 106 -3.41 19.23 6.64
CA THR A 106 -2.41 20.29 6.47
C THR A 106 -3.05 21.68 6.57
N ALA A 107 -4.21 21.89 5.93
CA ALA A 107 -4.94 23.16 6.00
C ALA A 107 -5.46 23.45 7.41
N LEU A 108 -6.03 22.44 8.08
CA LEU A 108 -6.49 22.55 9.47
C LEU A 108 -5.33 22.85 10.42
N GLY A 109 -4.19 22.17 10.27
CA GLY A 109 -2.98 22.45 11.05
C GLY A 109 -2.49 23.88 10.91
N LYS A 110 -2.49 24.42 9.68
CA LYS A 110 -2.15 25.84 9.43
C LYS A 110 -3.16 26.79 10.08
N ALA A 111 -4.45 26.52 9.95
CA ALA A 111 -5.49 27.35 10.54
C ALA A 111 -5.42 27.38 12.08
N ILE A 112 -5.16 26.23 12.71
CA ILE A 112 -4.93 26.12 14.15
C ILE A 112 -3.67 26.89 14.56
N GLY A 113 -2.59 26.79 13.78
CA GLY A 113 -1.36 27.57 14.00
C GLY A 113 -1.61 29.07 13.98
N LEU A 114 -2.30 29.58 12.95
CA LEU A 114 -2.67 31.00 12.86
C LEU A 114 -3.59 31.44 14.00
N LEU A 115 -4.55 30.62 14.41
CA LEU A 115 -5.43 30.93 15.55
C LEU A 115 -4.63 30.98 16.85
N HIS A 116 -3.67 30.08 17.04
CA HIS A 116 -2.80 30.10 18.21
C HIS A 116 -1.93 31.36 18.25
N GLU A 117 -1.37 31.79 17.11
CA GLU A 117 -0.63 33.06 17.00
C GLU A 117 -1.51 34.28 17.33
N LEU A 118 -2.75 34.31 16.86
CA LEU A 118 -3.71 35.38 17.13
C LEU A 118 -4.26 35.35 18.57
N SER A 119 -4.26 34.18 19.20
CA SER A 119 -4.76 33.96 20.56
C SER A 119 -3.68 34.12 21.63
N VAL A 120 -2.44 34.49 21.28
CA VAL A 120 -1.41 34.85 22.26
C VAL A 120 -1.89 36.10 23.01
N PRO A 121 -2.10 36.03 24.35
CA PRO A 121 -2.42 37.21 25.14
C PRO A 121 -1.24 38.19 25.06
N GLU A 122 -1.51 39.46 24.75
CA GLU A 122 -0.51 40.52 24.92
C GLU A 122 0.05 40.45 26.35
N PRO A 123 1.38 40.56 26.56
CA PRO A 123 1.91 40.64 27.91
C PRO A 123 1.32 41.88 28.58
N ASP A 124 0.65 41.67 29.73
CA ASP A 124 0.10 42.72 30.58
C ASP A 124 1.09 43.89 30.67
N THR A 125 0.79 44.98 29.99
CA THR A 125 1.58 46.21 30.13
C THR A 125 1.46 46.65 31.58
N ALA A 126 2.58 46.60 32.31
CA ALA A 126 2.68 47.00 33.69
C ALA A 126 2.06 48.39 33.88
N ARG A 127 1.01 48.47 34.71
CA ARG A 127 0.31 49.69 35.05
C ARG A 127 1.26 50.62 35.82
N THR A 128 1.79 51.64 35.15
CA THR A 128 2.37 52.82 35.81
C THR A 128 1.26 53.60 36.49
N LYS A 129 1.25 53.65 37.83
CA LYS A 129 0.66 54.72 38.64
C LYS A 129 1.48 54.95 39.93
N ASP A 130 2.45 55.84 39.81
CA ASP A 130 2.80 57.01 40.65
C ASP A 130 2.81 56.97 42.20
N PRO A 131 3.67 57.79 42.85
CA PRO A 131 4.23 57.52 44.16
C PRO A 131 3.30 57.95 45.31
N LYS A 132 3.21 57.11 46.34
CA LYS A 132 2.38 57.36 47.53
C LYS A 132 3.06 58.39 48.45
N GLY A 133 2.53 59.60 48.42
CA GLY A 133 2.91 60.71 49.28
C GLY A 133 2.76 60.41 50.78
N SER A 134 3.77 60.88 51.50
CA SER A 134 3.85 61.05 52.96
C SER A 134 2.62 61.73 53.55
N SER A 135 2.09 61.18 54.66
CA SER A 135 1.36 61.95 55.68
C SER A 135 1.35 61.19 57.01
N LYS A 136 1.81 61.86 58.07
CA LYS A 136 2.06 61.35 59.44
C LYS A 136 0.77 61.03 60.20
N PRO A 137 0.78 60.11 61.19
CA PRO A 137 -0.36 59.87 62.06
C PRO A 137 -0.44 60.92 63.18
N ARG A 138 -1.63 61.48 63.42
CA ARG A 138 -1.97 62.22 64.65
C ARG A 138 -2.69 61.29 65.63
N THR A 139 -2.28 61.38 66.88
CA THR A 139 -2.83 60.68 68.05
C THR A 139 -4.05 61.40 68.62
N SER A 140 -5.01 60.62 69.15
CA SER A 140 -5.90 60.87 70.31
C SER A 140 -6.88 59.68 70.36
N SER A 141 -6.82 58.75 71.32
CA SER A 141 -7.11 58.83 72.76
C SER A 141 -8.58 59.04 73.11
N SER A 142 -9.06 58.15 74.02
CA SER A 142 -10.30 58.17 74.81
C SER A 142 -11.56 57.69 74.09
N GLY A 143 -12.40 56.80 74.62
CA GLY A 143 -12.46 56.20 75.96
C GLY A 143 -13.92 55.83 76.25
N ASN A 144 -14.12 54.61 76.78
CA ASN A 144 -15.35 53.92 77.22
C ASN A 144 -16.46 53.63 76.22
#